data_AF-A0A960IK42-F1
#
_entry.id   AF-A0A960IK42-F1
#
_cell.length_a   1.000
_cell.length_b   1.000
_cell.length_c   1.000
_cell.angle_alpha   90.00
_cell.angle_beta   90.00
_cell.angle_gamma   90.00
#
_symmetry.space_group_name_H-M   'P 1'
#
loop_
_entity.id
_entity.type
_entity.pdbx_description
1 polymer ?
#
loop_
_entity_poly.entity_id
_entity_poly.type
_entity_poly.pdbx_seq_one_letter_code
_entity_poly.pdbx_strand_id
1 'polypeptide(L)'
;DIRIQMGAGAYVCGEESALLSSCEGRRGDPRNRPPFPVQKGYLGHPTVVNNAETLCAAARILEMGSGWFSQLGSRQSTGTKLLSISGDCNRRGIYEVRFGTTLAEVFSACDAEDPIAVQVGGPSGRLIGPDDFHRTICFDDLSTGGALVLFGAGRDPLEIASRYMSFFIHESCGYCTPCRVGNVLLRRRLDEIRAGKGAPEDLEYLETLAKSVKATSRCGLGQTSPNPILSTLASFRPLYEKLVAPRSDGRLATFDLTASLETARRLTGREPVHSSSEKVH
;
A
#
# COMPACT_ATOMS: atom_id res chain seq x y z
N ASP A 1 -25.20 -21.46 16.47
CA ASP A 1 -23.89 -22.12 16.63
C ASP A 1 -22.79 -21.12 16.24
N ILE A 2 -21.62 -21.16 16.89
CA ILE A 2 -20.48 -20.29 16.60
C ILE A 2 -19.24 -21.18 16.52
N ARG A 3 -18.53 -21.08 15.39
CA ARG A 3 -17.26 -21.77 15.19
C ARG A 3 -16.13 -20.75 15.02
N ILE A 4 -15.02 -20.99 15.72
CA ILE A 4 -13.79 -20.21 15.59
C ILE A 4 -12.80 -21.04 14.76
N GLN A 5 -12.14 -20.39 13.80
CA GLN A 5 -11.11 -21.01 12.97
C GLN A 5 -9.87 -20.11 12.93
N MET A 6 -8.72 -20.69 13.26
CA MET A 6 -7.45 -19.97 13.23
C MET A 6 -6.83 -20.01 11.83
N GLY A 7 -6.31 -18.87 11.38
CA GLY A 7 -5.52 -18.77 10.16
C GLY A 7 -4.05 -19.19 10.38
N ALA A 8 -3.25 -19.13 9.32
CA ALA A 8 -1.84 -19.54 9.32
C ALA A 8 -0.88 -18.45 8.80
N GLY A 9 -1.28 -17.17 8.84
CA GLY A 9 -0.43 -16.03 8.48
C GLY A 9 -0.33 -15.75 6.98
N ALA A 10 -1.34 -15.09 6.40
CA ALA A 10 -1.30 -14.58 5.03
C ALA A 10 -2.22 -13.36 4.89
N TYR A 11 -1.69 -12.21 4.46
CA TYR A 11 -2.47 -10.98 4.32
C TYR A 11 -3.56 -11.10 3.25
N VAL A 12 -3.30 -11.84 2.17
CA VAL A 12 -4.27 -12.08 1.09
C VAL A 12 -5.53 -12.80 1.59
N CYS A 13 -5.45 -13.57 2.68
CA CYS A 13 -6.62 -14.22 3.28
C CYS A 13 -7.58 -13.24 3.98
N GLY A 14 -7.24 -11.95 4.08
CA GLY A 14 -8.22 -10.91 4.42
C GLY A 14 -9.18 -10.56 3.27
N GLU A 15 -8.88 -10.98 2.03
CA GLU A 15 -9.80 -10.87 0.90
C GLU A 15 -10.92 -11.90 1.02
N GLU A 16 -12.16 -11.47 0.77
CA GLU A 16 -13.38 -12.26 1.01
C GLU A 16 -13.30 -13.68 0.45
N SER A 17 -12.96 -13.85 -0.83
CA SER A 17 -12.96 -15.15 -1.48
C SER A 17 -11.74 -16.00 -1.12
N ALA A 18 -10.60 -15.36 -0.85
CA ALA A 18 -9.40 -16.02 -0.35
C ALA A 18 -9.61 -16.59 1.06
N LEU A 19 -10.30 -15.86 1.94
CA LEU A 19 -10.70 -16.32 3.27
C LEU A 19 -11.51 -17.61 3.16
N LEU A 20 -12.52 -17.63 2.28
CA LEU A 20 -13.37 -18.80 2.09
C LEU A 20 -12.58 -20.00 1.54
N SER A 21 -11.67 -19.78 0.59
CA SER A 21 -10.76 -20.83 0.11
C SER A 21 -9.89 -21.39 1.25
N SER A 22 -9.35 -20.54 2.11
CA SER A 22 -8.58 -20.96 3.29
C SER A 22 -9.44 -21.74 4.30
N CYS A 23 -10.67 -21.30 4.55
CA CYS A 23 -11.60 -21.99 5.45
C CYS A 23 -12.01 -23.38 4.93
N GLU A 24 -11.96 -23.60 3.61
CA GLU A 24 -12.20 -24.88 2.95
C GLU A 24 -10.97 -25.80 2.91
N GLY A 25 -9.86 -25.39 3.55
CA GLY A 25 -8.60 -26.16 3.54
C GLY A 25 -7.84 -26.09 2.21
N ARG A 26 -8.20 -25.15 1.33
CA ARG A 26 -7.46 -24.88 0.10
C ARG A 26 -6.42 -23.78 0.34
N ARG A 27 -5.54 -23.58 -0.65
CA ARG A 27 -4.69 -22.39 -0.70
C ARG A 27 -5.57 -21.13 -0.69
N GLY A 28 -5.17 -20.12 0.08
CA GLY A 28 -5.86 -18.84 0.24
C GLY A 28 -5.80 -17.93 -0.99
N ASP A 29 -6.06 -18.49 -2.17
CA ASP A 29 -6.08 -17.76 -3.42
C ASP A 29 -7.49 -17.16 -3.65
N PRO A 30 -7.58 -15.87 -4.05
CA PRO A 30 -8.84 -15.29 -4.47
C PRO A 30 -9.49 -16.09 -5.60
N ARG A 31 -10.80 -16.24 -5.56
CA ARG A 31 -11.58 -16.95 -6.59
C ARG A 31 -11.84 -16.04 -7.78
N ASN A 32 -11.94 -16.62 -8.98
CA ASN A 32 -12.43 -15.90 -10.14
C ASN A 32 -13.92 -15.57 -9.92
N ARG A 33 -14.30 -14.33 -10.20
CA ARG A 33 -15.70 -13.85 -10.10
C ARG A 33 -16.18 -13.49 -11.51
N PRO A 34 -17.45 -13.74 -11.86
CA PRO A 34 -18.52 -14.43 -11.09
C PRO A 34 -18.34 -15.96 -11.02
N PRO A 35 -19.07 -16.68 -10.11
CA PRO A 35 -20.08 -16.17 -9.17
C PRO A 35 -19.48 -15.47 -7.94
N PHE A 36 -20.23 -14.53 -7.35
CA PHE A 36 -19.82 -13.87 -6.11
C PHE A 36 -20.12 -14.75 -4.88
N PRO A 37 -19.40 -14.59 -3.75
CA PRO A 37 -19.62 -15.39 -2.54
C PRO A 37 -21.05 -15.37 -2.00
N VAL A 38 -21.76 -14.25 -2.16
CA VAL A 38 -23.18 -14.12 -1.78
C VAL A 38 -24.10 -15.06 -2.58
N GLN A 39 -23.67 -15.52 -3.76
CA GLN A 39 -24.38 -16.53 -4.55
C GLN A 39 -23.82 -17.93 -4.28
N LYS A 40 -22.48 -18.05 -4.28
CA LYS A 40 -21.76 -19.32 -4.11
C LYS A 40 -20.43 -19.10 -3.40
N GLY A 41 -20.48 -19.14 -2.07
CA GLY A 41 -19.36 -18.90 -1.16
C GLY A 41 -18.83 -20.19 -0.53
N TYR A 42 -18.87 -20.26 0.80
CA TYR A 42 -18.35 -21.37 1.59
C TYR A 42 -19.07 -22.68 1.26
N LEU A 43 -18.31 -23.70 0.86
CA LEU A 43 -18.82 -25.02 0.47
C LEU A 43 -19.91 -24.96 -0.62
N GLY A 44 -19.89 -23.91 -1.44
CA GLY A 44 -20.86 -23.72 -2.51
C GLY A 44 -22.20 -23.12 -2.08
N HIS A 45 -22.35 -22.68 -0.83
CA HIS A 45 -23.57 -22.04 -0.34
C HIS A 45 -23.45 -20.50 -0.33
N PRO A 46 -24.56 -19.76 -0.48
CA PRO A 46 -24.60 -18.30 -0.26
C PRO A 46 -23.92 -17.92 1.06
N THR A 47 -22.92 -17.04 1.00
CA THR A 47 -22.13 -16.65 2.17
C THR A 47 -21.89 -15.15 2.19
N VAL A 48 -22.04 -14.54 3.37
CA VAL A 48 -21.69 -13.14 3.62
C VAL A 48 -20.46 -13.10 4.53
N VAL A 49 -19.47 -12.31 4.17
CA VAL A 49 -18.30 -12.05 5.01
C VAL A 49 -18.36 -10.61 5.51
N ASN A 50 -18.35 -10.41 6.83
CA ASN A 50 -18.35 -9.10 7.45
C ASN A 50 -17.14 -8.95 8.37
N ASN A 51 -16.61 -7.73 8.43
CA ASN A 51 -15.56 -7.38 9.39
C ASN A 51 -16.13 -7.37 10.82
N ALA A 52 -15.28 -7.63 11.81
CA ALA A 52 -15.66 -7.60 13.23
C ALA A 52 -16.31 -6.26 13.64
N GLU A 53 -15.74 -5.13 13.22
CA GLU A 53 -16.27 -3.79 13.52
C GLU A 53 -17.67 -3.59 12.92
N THR A 54 -17.94 -4.14 11.73
CA THR A 54 -19.26 -4.10 11.10
C THR A 54 -20.30 -4.86 11.93
N LEU A 55 -19.95 -6.04 12.47
CA LEU A 55 -20.85 -6.82 13.32
C LEU A 55 -21.08 -6.13 14.68
N CYS A 56 -20.06 -5.49 15.25
CA CYS A 56 -20.20 -4.68 16.45
C CYS A 56 -21.13 -3.47 16.22
N ALA A 57 -20.97 -2.78 15.07
CA ALA A 57 -21.86 -1.68 14.70
C ALA A 57 -23.31 -2.15 14.53
N ALA A 58 -23.53 -3.29 13.88
CA ALA A 58 -24.86 -3.88 13.74
C ALA A 58 -25.51 -4.17 15.10
N ALA A 59 -24.75 -4.72 16.05
CA ALA A 59 -25.24 -4.94 17.42
C ALA A 59 -25.64 -3.64 18.11
N ARG A 60 -24.82 -2.58 18.02
CA ARG A 60 -25.14 -1.25 18.58
C ARG A 60 -26.35 -0.60 17.92
N ILE A 61 -26.52 -0.77 16.61
CA ILE A 61 -27.69 -0.27 15.88
C ILE A 61 -28.97 -0.98 16.34
N LEU A 62 -28.93 -2.29 16.58
CA LEU A 62 -30.08 -3.04 17.10
C LEU A 62 -30.46 -2.58 18.52
N GLU A 63 -29.48 -2.25 19.34
CA GLU A 63 -29.68 -1.81 20.73
C GLU A 63 -30.17 -0.35 20.82
N MET A 64 -29.57 0.56 20.05
CA MET A 64 -29.80 2.01 20.17
C MET A 64 -30.72 2.59 19.10
N GLY A 65 -31.07 1.78 18.09
CA GLY A 65 -31.84 2.20 16.92
C GLY A 65 -30.98 2.85 15.83
N SER A 66 -31.47 2.76 14.59
CA SER A 66 -30.79 3.32 13.40
C SER A 66 -30.71 4.85 13.40
N GLY A 67 -31.64 5.52 14.09
CA GLY A 67 -31.65 6.98 14.24
C GLY A 67 -30.44 7.49 15.00
N TRP A 68 -30.01 6.79 16.06
CA TRP A 68 -28.80 7.14 16.81
C TRP A 68 -27.55 7.06 15.92
N PHE A 69 -27.39 5.96 15.19
CA PHE A 69 -26.22 5.74 14.33
C PHE A 69 -26.15 6.73 13.16
N SER A 70 -27.30 7.04 12.55
CA SER A 70 -27.40 7.94 11.39
C SER A 70 -27.16 9.41 11.73
N GLN A 71 -27.28 9.81 13.00
CA GLN A 71 -26.96 11.17 13.46
C GLN A 71 -25.45 11.41 13.64
N LEU A 72 -24.65 10.34 13.63
CA LEU A 72 -23.20 10.41 13.71
C LEU A 72 -22.60 10.37 12.30
N GLY A 73 -21.45 11.00 12.12
CA GLY A 73 -20.70 10.94 10.88
C GLY A 73 -21.07 12.03 9.87
N SER A 74 -20.78 11.77 8.59
CA SER A 74 -21.16 12.62 7.45
C SER A 74 -22.40 12.07 6.74
N ARG A 75 -22.97 12.85 5.81
CA ARG A 75 -24.15 12.43 5.04
C ARG A 75 -23.92 11.15 4.23
N GLN A 76 -22.70 10.92 3.76
CA GLN A 76 -22.33 9.75 2.94
C GLN A 76 -21.66 8.63 3.76
N SER A 77 -21.17 8.95 4.95
CA SER A 77 -20.48 8.01 5.84
C SER A 77 -21.03 8.16 7.26
N THR A 78 -22.09 7.42 7.59
CA THR A 78 -22.74 7.48 8.90
C THR A 78 -22.03 6.65 9.96
N GLY A 79 -22.18 7.04 11.22
CA GLY A 79 -21.63 6.33 12.37
C GLY A 79 -20.24 6.79 12.80
N THR A 80 -19.59 5.93 13.58
CA THR A 80 -18.22 6.10 14.05
C THR A 80 -17.29 5.09 13.38
N LYS A 81 -16.00 5.34 13.54
CA LYS A 81 -14.92 4.49 13.04
C LYS A 81 -13.86 4.33 14.12
N LEU A 82 -13.39 3.11 14.31
CA LEU A 82 -12.23 2.83 15.15
C LEU A 82 -10.95 3.05 14.35
N LEU A 83 -10.08 3.91 14.87
CA LEU A 83 -8.75 4.17 14.33
C LEU A 83 -7.68 3.54 15.23
N SER A 84 -6.88 2.66 14.65
CA SER A 84 -5.67 2.14 15.27
C SER A 84 -4.49 3.03 14.87
N ILE A 85 -4.09 3.92 15.77
CA ILE A 85 -3.06 4.93 15.54
C ILE A 85 -1.71 4.46 16.10
N SER A 86 -0.68 4.54 15.25
CA SER A 86 0.70 4.16 15.57
C SER A 86 1.71 5.09 14.87
N GLY A 87 3.01 4.83 15.06
CA GLY A 87 4.08 5.63 14.44
C GLY A 87 4.56 6.77 15.35
N ASP A 88 4.95 7.88 14.75
CA ASP A 88 5.60 9.01 15.42
C ASP A 88 4.56 9.94 16.07
N CYS A 89 4.03 9.52 17.22
CA CYS A 89 3.11 10.27 18.09
C CYS A 89 3.21 9.78 19.54
N ASN A 90 2.85 10.65 20.50
CA ASN A 90 2.99 10.36 21.92
C ASN A 90 1.89 9.45 22.47
N ARG A 91 0.68 9.52 21.90
CA ARG A 91 -0.48 8.76 22.37
C ARG A 91 -0.93 7.76 21.32
N ARG A 92 -0.18 6.67 21.19
CA ARG A 92 -0.56 5.53 20.32
C ARG A 92 -1.71 4.74 20.94
N GLY A 93 -2.62 4.22 20.13
CA GLY A 93 -3.75 3.45 20.64
C GLY A 93 -4.93 3.34 19.70
N ILE A 94 -6.07 2.91 20.24
CA ILE A 94 -7.34 2.84 19.54
C ILE A 94 -8.18 4.07 19.89
N TYR A 95 -8.66 4.76 18.86
CA TYR A 95 -9.48 5.95 18.97
C TYR A 95 -10.81 5.72 18.27
N GLU A 96 -11.92 5.96 18.95
CA GLU A 96 -13.22 6.04 18.29
C GLU A 96 -13.45 7.47 17.81
N VAL A 97 -13.60 7.66 16.50
CA VAL A 97 -13.87 8.97 15.89
C VAL A 97 -15.17 8.91 15.11
N ARG A 98 -15.75 10.08 14.84
CA ARG A 98 -16.87 10.18 13.90
C ARG A 98 -16.32 10.19 12.48
N PHE A 99 -17.05 9.60 11.54
CA PHE A 99 -16.74 9.87 10.14
C PHE A 99 -16.86 11.38 9.86
N GLY A 100 -15.96 11.92 9.05
CA GLY A 100 -15.80 13.36 8.83
C GLY A 100 -14.77 14.04 9.73
N THR A 101 -14.21 13.35 10.73
CA THR A 101 -13.05 13.87 11.50
C THR A 101 -11.85 14.10 10.58
N THR A 102 -11.24 15.27 10.66
CA THR A 102 -10.06 15.68 9.87
C THR A 102 -8.79 14.99 10.35
N LEU A 103 -7.78 14.87 9.49
CA LEU A 103 -6.46 14.39 9.91
C LEU A 103 -5.83 15.32 10.97
N ALA A 104 -6.05 16.64 10.88
CA ALA A 104 -5.58 17.59 11.89
C ALA A 104 -6.17 17.33 13.29
N GLU A 105 -7.46 17.01 13.39
CA GLU A 105 -8.09 16.62 14.66
C GLU A 105 -7.50 15.30 15.19
N VAL A 106 -7.23 14.34 14.30
CA VAL A 106 -6.57 13.08 14.67
C VAL A 106 -5.15 13.33 15.21
N PHE A 107 -4.37 14.21 14.57
CA PHE A 107 -3.02 14.57 15.01
C PHE A 107 -3.01 15.23 16.38
N SER A 108 -3.96 16.14 16.62
CA SER A 108 -4.15 16.78 17.92
C SER A 108 -4.52 15.75 19.00
N ALA A 109 -5.42 14.81 18.69
CA ALA A 109 -5.85 13.79 19.64
C ALA A 109 -4.72 12.83 20.06
N CYS A 110 -3.84 12.46 19.12
CA CYS A 110 -2.73 11.54 19.37
C CYS A 110 -1.42 12.23 19.78
N ASP A 111 -1.40 13.56 19.87
CA ASP A 111 -0.22 14.36 20.18
C ASP A 111 0.95 14.02 19.23
N ALA A 112 0.72 14.28 17.94
CA ALA A 112 1.66 14.03 16.85
C ALA A 112 2.82 15.03 16.85
N GLU A 113 4.04 14.54 16.67
CA GLU A 113 5.26 15.35 16.61
C GLU A 113 5.61 15.70 15.16
N ASP A 114 5.29 16.92 14.73
CA ASP A 114 5.60 17.46 13.38
C ASP A 114 5.43 16.43 12.24
N PRO A 115 4.19 15.91 12.03
CA PRO A 115 3.96 14.87 11.04
C PRO A 115 4.29 15.39 9.63
N ILE A 116 5.17 14.69 8.91
CA ILE A 116 5.48 14.97 7.51
C ILE A 116 4.63 14.11 6.56
N ALA A 117 4.11 12.99 7.06
CA ALA A 117 3.23 12.11 6.32
C ALA A 117 2.36 11.27 7.26
N VAL A 118 1.21 10.81 6.76
CA VAL A 118 0.39 9.80 7.43
C VAL A 118 -0.04 8.73 6.44
N GLN A 119 0.16 7.45 6.78
CA GLN A 119 -0.41 6.34 6.04
C GLN A 119 -1.82 6.09 6.54
N VAL A 120 -2.82 6.30 5.70
CA VAL A 120 -4.23 6.08 6.01
C VAL A 120 -4.71 4.80 5.33
N GLY A 121 -5.30 3.87 6.07
CA GLY A 121 -5.84 2.62 5.53
C GLY A 121 -4.84 1.48 5.43
N GLY A 122 -3.75 1.53 6.20
CA GLY A 122 -2.64 0.57 6.13
C GLY A 122 -1.91 0.59 4.78
N PRO A 123 -1.06 -0.41 4.46
CA PRO A 123 -0.25 -0.42 3.25
C PRO A 123 -1.05 -0.29 1.94
N SER A 124 -2.29 -0.80 1.93
CA SER A 124 -3.20 -0.77 0.77
C SER A 124 -3.88 0.58 0.57
N GLY A 125 -3.83 1.45 1.58
CA GLY A 125 -4.45 2.77 1.53
C GLY A 125 -3.58 3.80 0.82
N ARG A 126 -3.42 4.99 1.39
CA ARG A 126 -2.68 6.10 0.79
C ARG A 126 -1.73 6.75 1.80
N LEU A 127 -0.53 7.10 1.35
CA LEU A 127 0.34 8.01 2.09
C LEU A 127 -0.07 9.45 1.77
N ILE A 128 -0.39 10.22 2.79
CA ILE A 128 -0.89 11.60 2.67
C ILE A 128 0.20 12.54 3.16
N GLY A 129 0.53 13.56 2.36
CA GLY A 129 1.47 14.62 2.72
C GLY A 129 0.79 15.86 3.31
N PRO A 130 1.57 16.87 3.73
CA PRO A 130 1.09 18.00 4.53
C PRO A 130 -0.02 18.82 3.87
N ASP A 131 0.06 19.02 2.55
CA ASP A 131 -0.93 19.79 1.78
C ASP A 131 -2.35 19.23 1.90
N ASP A 132 -2.47 17.93 2.18
CA ASP A 132 -3.72 17.18 2.25
C ASP A 132 -4.18 16.88 3.70
N PHE A 133 -3.55 17.45 4.73
CA PHE A 133 -3.91 17.20 6.15
C PHE A 133 -5.26 17.79 6.57
N HIS A 134 -5.85 18.65 5.76
CA HIS A 134 -7.20 19.18 5.97
C HIS A 134 -8.30 18.16 5.62
N ARG A 135 -7.94 17.05 4.94
CA ARG A 135 -8.88 16.02 4.48
C ARG A 135 -9.45 15.21 5.64
N THR A 136 -10.59 14.58 5.39
CA THR A 136 -11.44 13.94 6.39
C THR A 136 -11.49 12.43 6.26
N ILE A 137 -11.56 11.74 7.39
CA ILE A 137 -11.75 10.30 7.47
C ILE A 137 -13.22 9.98 7.16
N CYS A 138 -13.51 9.56 5.92
CA CYS A 138 -14.81 9.10 5.45
C CYS A 138 -14.66 8.29 4.15
N PHE A 139 -15.69 7.54 3.74
CA PHE A 139 -15.64 6.73 2.52
C PHE A 139 -15.47 7.56 1.24
N ASP A 140 -15.99 8.78 1.26
CA ASP A 140 -16.03 9.74 0.15
C ASP A 140 -14.77 10.60 0.02
N ASP A 141 -13.86 10.58 1.01
CA ASP A 141 -12.60 11.34 1.00
C ASP A 141 -11.39 10.44 1.33
N LEU A 142 -11.08 10.23 2.61
CA LEU A 142 -10.04 9.30 3.07
C LEU A 142 -10.63 8.00 3.61
N SER A 143 -11.03 7.12 2.70
CA SER A 143 -11.51 5.79 3.07
C SER A 143 -10.42 4.97 3.77
N THR A 144 -10.78 4.31 4.88
CA THR A 144 -9.82 3.58 5.71
C THR A 144 -10.42 2.33 6.35
N GLY A 145 -9.60 1.29 6.46
CA GLY A 145 -9.90 0.13 7.31
C GLY A 145 -9.77 0.43 8.81
N GLY A 146 -9.20 1.59 9.18
CA GLY A 146 -8.96 2.02 10.56
C GLY A 146 -7.49 2.16 10.93
N ALA A 147 -6.57 1.56 10.18
CA ALA A 147 -5.13 1.65 10.47
C ALA A 147 -4.53 2.99 10.02
N LEU A 148 -3.95 3.75 10.94
CA LEU A 148 -3.19 4.98 10.69
C LEU A 148 -1.76 4.88 11.25
N VAL A 149 -0.78 5.23 10.43
CA VAL A 149 0.65 5.29 10.84
C VAL A 149 1.18 6.69 10.56
N LEU A 150 1.58 7.41 11.59
CA LEU A 150 2.14 8.75 11.48
C LEU A 150 3.67 8.67 11.30
N PHE A 151 4.20 9.56 10.48
CA PHE A 151 5.62 9.69 10.21
C PHE A 151 6.05 11.12 10.47
N GLY A 152 6.96 11.30 11.43
CA GLY A 152 7.48 12.61 11.86
C GLY A 152 8.73 13.04 11.10
N ALA A 153 9.32 14.14 11.55
CA ALA A 153 10.56 14.68 10.99
C ALA A 153 11.69 13.62 10.99
N GLY A 154 12.33 13.42 9.84
CA GLY A 154 13.44 12.46 9.67
C GLY A 154 13.06 11.14 8.99
N ARG A 155 11.77 10.91 8.69
CA ARG A 155 11.35 9.77 7.86
C ARG A 155 11.52 10.09 6.37
N ASP A 156 11.87 9.07 5.57
CA ASP A 156 11.93 9.17 4.10
C ASP A 156 10.64 8.56 3.49
N PRO A 157 9.74 9.37 2.89
CA PRO A 157 8.54 8.87 2.21
C PRO A 157 8.83 7.82 1.12
N LEU A 158 9.96 7.92 0.42
CA LEU A 158 10.34 6.98 -0.63
C LEU A 158 10.83 5.64 -0.03
N GLU A 159 11.51 5.67 1.12
CA GLU A 159 11.83 4.46 1.88
C GLU A 159 10.55 3.76 2.35
N ILE A 160 9.60 4.52 2.90
CA ILE A 160 8.30 4.00 3.35
C ILE A 160 7.59 3.30 2.18
N ALA A 161 7.54 3.95 1.01
CA ALA A 161 6.98 3.35 -0.20
C ALA A 161 7.69 2.05 -0.59
N SER A 162 9.03 2.02 -0.59
CA SER A 162 9.81 0.81 -0.93
C SER A 162 9.56 -0.34 0.05
N ARG A 163 9.45 -0.06 1.35
CA ARG A 163 9.10 -1.05 2.38
C ARG A 163 7.70 -1.62 2.16
N TYR A 164 6.70 -0.80 1.87
CA TYR A 164 5.35 -1.30 1.54
C TYR A 164 5.32 -2.09 0.23
N MET A 165 6.09 -1.69 -0.78
CA MET A 165 6.23 -2.51 -1.99
C MET A 165 6.87 -3.88 -1.68
N SER A 166 7.85 -3.93 -0.78
CA SER A 166 8.45 -5.20 -0.33
C SER A 166 7.42 -6.09 0.36
N PHE A 167 6.57 -5.51 1.21
CA PHE A 167 5.44 -6.21 1.83
C PHE A 167 4.49 -6.79 0.77
N PHE A 168 4.08 -6.01 -0.22
CA PHE A 168 3.18 -6.52 -1.28
C PHE A 168 3.79 -7.58 -2.17
N ILE A 169 5.11 -7.56 -2.40
CA ILE A 169 5.81 -8.62 -3.11
C ILE A 169 5.76 -9.92 -2.29
N HIS A 170 5.99 -9.83 -0.98
CA HIS A 170 5.94 -10.98 -0.07
C HIS A 170 4.53 -11.56 0.09
N GLU A 171 3.52 -10.70 0.23
CA GLU A 171 2.12 -11.09 0.47
C GLU A 171 1.34 -11.41 -0.81
N SER A 172 1.96 -11.27 -1.98
CA SER A 172 1.34 -11.65 -3.24
C SER A 172 1.10 -13.16 -3.30
N CYS A 173 -0.14 -13.57 -3.59
CA CYS A 173 -0.45 -14.98 -3.85
C CYS A 173 0.26 -15.55 -5.10
N GLY A 174 0.84 -14.69 -5.93
CA GLY A 174 1.61 -15.07 -7.11
C GLY A 174 0.76 -15.54 -8.30
N TYR A 175 -0.56 -15.39 -8.27
CA TYR A 175 -1.44 -15.92 -9.33
C TYR A 175 -1.39 -15.09 -10.62
N CYS A 176 -1.75 -13.80 -10.57
CA CYS A 176 -1.83 -12.97 -11.77
C CYS A 176 -0.49 -12.26 -12.08
N THR A 177 -0.10 -12.29 -13.35
CA THR A 177 1.13 -11.65 -13.86
C THR A 177 1.28 -10.17 -13.45
N PRO A 178 0.28 -9.28 -13.59
CA PRO A 178 0.46 -7.87 -13.24
C PRO A 178 0.85 -7.67 -11.78
N CYS A 179 0.21 -8.38 -10.84
CA CYS A 179 0.56 -8.27 -9.42
C CYS A 179 1.90 -8.96 -9.10
N ARG A 180 2.11 -10.18 -9.60
CA ARG A 180 3.33 -10.97 -9.30
C ARG A 180 4.60 -10.31 -9.82
N VAL A 181 4.56 -9.78 -11.05
CA VAL A 181 5.74 -9.21 -11.72
C VAL A 181 5.78 -7.69 -11.56
N GLY A 182 4.63 -7.02 -11.73
CA GLY A 182 4.56 -5.56 -11.72
C GLY A 182 5.02 -4.96 -10.39
N ASN A 183 4.66 -5.56 -9.25
CA ASN A 183 5.12 -5.07 -7.94
C ASN A 183 6.63 -5.15 -7.78
N VAL A 184 7.27 -6.20 -8.32
CA VAL A 184 8.73 -6.35 -8.30
C VAL A 184 9.39 -5.26 -9.16
N LEU A 185 8.85 -5.00 -10.35
CA LEU A 185 9.35 -3.96 -11.26
C LEU A 185 9.17 -2.56 -10.66
N LEU A 186 8.01 -2.27 -10.07
CA LEU A 186 7.74 -1.00 -9.38
C LEU A 186 8.74 -0.76 -8.24
N ARG A 187 8.94 -1.75 -7.37
CA ARG A 187 9.90 -1.64 -6.27
C ARG A 187 11.32 -1.43 -6.78
N ARG A 188 11.76 -2.26 -7.73
CA ARG A 188 13.10 -2.17 -8.30
C ARG A 188 13.35 -0.76 -8.86
N ARG A 189 12.40 -0.23 -9.63
CA ARG A 189 12.54 1.10 -10.21
C ARG A 189 12.58 2.19 -9.15
N LEU A 190 11.73 2.12 -8.13
CA LEU A 190 11.78 3.04 -7.00
C LEU A 190 13.14 2.99 -6.30
N ASP A 191 13.68 1.80 -6.04
CA ASP A 191 14.97 1.63 -5.38
C ASP A 191 16.13 2.18 -6.24
N GLU A 192 16.06 2.05 -7.57
CA GLU A 192 17.02 2.67 -8.50
C GLU A 192 16.98 4.20 -8.44
N ILE A 193 15.77 4.80 -8.39
CA ILE A 193 15.60 6.25 -8.23
C ILE A 193 16.18 6.69 -6.88
N ARG A 194 15.87 5.98 -5.79
CA ARG A 194 16.41 6.26 -4.45
C ARG A 194 17.94 6.16 -4.39
N ALA A 195 18.54 5.32 -5.22
CA ALA A 195 19.99 5.19 -5.36
C ALA A 195 20.62 6.26 -6.28
N GLY A 196 19.86 7.25 -6.76
CA GLY A 196 20.35 8.30 -7.67
C GLY A 196 20.61 7.81 -9.10
N LYS A 197 20.07 6.64 -9.48
CA LYS A 197 20.24 6.03 -10.81
C LYS A 197 19.02 6.24 -11.71
N GLY A 198 18.06 7.05 -11.26
CA GLY A 198 16.84 7.36 -11.98
C GLY A 198 17.02 8.45 -13.04
N ALA A 199 16.24 8.36 -14.10
CA ALA A 199 16.08 9.42 -15.09
C ALA A 199 14.65 9.99 -15.05
N PRO A 200 14.39 11.20 -15.57
CA PRO A 200 13.06 11.82 -15.52
C PRO A 200 11.94 10.93 -16.08
N GLU A 201 12.23 10.14 -17.11
CA GLU A 201 11.28 9.22 -17.76
C GLU A 201 10.87 8.05 -16.84
N ASP A 202 11.69 7.73 -15.83
CA ASP A 202 11.39 6.67 -14.87
C ASP A 202 10.17 7.02 -13.99
N LEU A 203 9.84 8.32 -13.83
CA LEU A 203 8.66 8.76 -13.09
C LEU A 203 7.37 8.45 -13.84
N GLU A 204 7.35 8.71 -15.14
CA GLU A 204 6.22 8.37 -16.01
C GLU A 204 6.07 6.85 -16.14
N TYR A 205 7.20 6.12 -16.22
CA TYR A 205 7.20 4.66 -16.19
C TYR A 205 6.56 4.10 -14.90
N LEU A 206 6.97 4.60 -13.73
CA LEU A 206 6.39 4.18 -12.44
C LEU A 206 4.88 4.41 -12.41
N GLU A 207 4.42 5.59 -12.82
CA GLU A 207 3.00 5.93 -12.82
C GLU A 207 2.20 5.05 -13.79
N THR A 208 2.70 4.86 -15.01
CA THR A 208 2.05 4.05 -16.05
C THR A 208 1.98 2.59 -15.65
N LEU A 209 3.08 2.02 -15.14
CA LEU A 209 3.11 0.65 -14.67
C LEU A 209 2.18 0.47 -13.46
N ALA A 210 2.19 1.40 -12.50
CA ALA A 210 1.35 1.33 -11.32
C ALA A 210 -0.14 1.37 -11.68
N LYS A 211 -0.55 2.25 -12.60
CA LYS A 211 -1.90 2.30 -13.17
C LYS A 211 -2.27 0.98 -13.88
N SER A 212 -1.33 0.40 -14.64
CA SER A 212 -1.55 -0.89 -15.33
C SER A 212 -1.74 -2.04 -14.34
N VAL A 213 -0.89 -2.16 -13.32
CA VAL A 213 -1.04 -3.18 -12.26
C VAL A 213 -2.37 -3.01 -11.54
N LYS A 214 -2.74 -1.78 -11.23
CA LYS A 214 -4.01 -1.44 -10.58
C LYS A 214 -5.22 -1.85 -11.41
N ALA A 215 -5.23 -1.56 -12.72
CA ALA A 215 -6.37 -1.83 -13.59
C ALA A 215 -6.50 -3.32 -13.99
N THR A 216 -5.39 -4.04 -14.11
CA THR A 216 -5.36 -5.39 -14.70
C THR A 216 -5.21 -6.52 -13.67
N SER A 217 -5.07 -6.18 -12.38
CA SER A 217 -4.98 -7.17 -11.32
C SER A 217 -6.33 -7.82 -11.00
N ARG A 218 -6.27 -9.13 -10.70
CA ARG A 218 -7.44 -9.98 -10.49
C ARG A 218 -8.23 -9.65 -9.20
N CYS A 219 -7.54 -9.27 -8.13
CA CYS A 219 -8.13 -9.07 -6.81
C CYS A 219 -7.73 -7.71 -6.20
N GLY A 220 -8.42 -7.35 -5.11
CA GLY A 220 -8.21 -6.08 -4.41
C GLY A 220 -6.76 -5.82 -4.02
N LEU A 221 -6.02 -6.83 -3.53
CA LEU A 221 -4.61 -6.69 -3.17
C LEU A 221 -3.77 -6.20 -4.36
N GLY A 222 -3.91 -6.83 -5.52
CA GLY A 222 -3.16 -6.38 -6.71
C GLY A 222 -3.60 -4.99 -7.17
N GLN A 223 -4.89 -4.65 -7.02
CA GLN A 223 -5.42 -3.34 -7.37
C GLN A 223 -4.93 -2.22 -6.45
N THR A 224 -4.67 -2.52 -5.17
CA THR A 224 -4.19 -1.54 -4.18
C THR A 224 -2.69 -1.55 -3.97
N SER A 225 -2.01 -2.63 -4.33
CA SER A 225 -0.55 -2.78 -4.14
C SER A 225 0.33 -1.69 -4.76
N PRO A 226 -0.05 -1.00 -5.86
CA PRO A 226 0.73 0.13 -6.39
C PRO A 226 0.46 1.46 -5.67
N ASN A 227 -0.50 1.52 -4.75
CA ASN A 227 -0.86 2.76 -4.07
C ASN A 227 0.29 3.41 -3.29
N PRO A 228 1.27 2.69 -2.68
CA PRO A 228 2.45 3.33 -2.11
C PRO A 228 3.15 4.24 -3.13
N ILE A 229 3.41 3.74 -4.34
CA ILE A 229 4.04 4.53 -5.42
C ILE A 229 3.16 5.69 -5.86
N LEU A 230 1.88 5.43 -6.13
CA LEU A 230 0.97 6.45 -6.66
C LEU A 230 0.74 7.59 -5.65
N SER A 231 0.59 7.26 -4.37
CA SER A 231 0.37 8.25 -3.33
C SER A 231 1.63 9.04 -3.01
N THR A 232 2.81 8.42 -2.99
CA THR A 232 4.05 9.17 -2.78
C THR A 232 4.44 10.03 -3.97
N LEU A 233 4.19 9.58 -5.21
CA LEU A 233 4.32 10.45 -6.38
C LEU A 233 3.37 11.64 -6.31
N ALA A 234 2.13 11.44 -5.86
CA ALA A 234 1.17 12.54 -5.76
C ALA A 234 1.55 13.57 -4.67
N SER A 235 1.91 13.11 -3.47
CA SER A 235 2.16 14.00 -2.33
C SER A 235 3.61 14.47 -2.20
N PHE A 236 4.58 13.78 -2.82
CA PHE A 236 6.01 14.04 -2.63
C PHE A 236 6.80 14.05 -3.95
N ARG A 237 6.16 14.42 -5.07
CA ARG A 237 6.82 14.54 -6.39
C ARG A 237 8.15 15.31 -6.35
N PRO A 238 8.31 16.43 -5.63
CA PRO A 238 9.60 17.13 -5.56
C PRO A 238 10.74 16.28 -4.99
N LEU A 239 10.46 15.29 -4.14
CA LEU A 239 11.50 14.37 -3.64
C LEU A 239 11.98 13.42 -4.73
N TYR A 240 11.09 12.97 -5.61
CA TYR A 240 11.45 12.16 -6.77
C TYR A 240 12.28 12.96 -7.77
N GLU A 241 11.85 14.19 -8.07
CA GLU A 241 12.51 15.05 -9.05
C GLU A 241 13.95 15.41 -8.66
N LYS A 242 14.24 15.52 -7.36
CA LYS A 242 15.61 15.73 -6.85
C LYS A 242 16.54 14.53 -7.04
N LEU A 243 15.99 13.33 -7.26
CA LEU A 243 16.74 12.08 -7.33
C LEU A 243 16.87 11.54 -8.76
N VAL A 244 16.33 12.25 -9.74
CA VAL A 244 16.45 11.92 -11.15
C VAL A 244 17.30 12.95 -11.88
N ALA A 245 18.12 12.49 -12.81
CA ALA A 245 18.94 13.36 -13.65
C ALA A 245 18.89 12.90 -15.11
N PRO A 246 18.94 13.83 -16.09
CA PRO A 246 19.05 13.47 -17.50
C PRO A 246 20.27 12.56 -17.75
N ARG A 247 20.10 11.53 -18.57
CA ARG A 247 21.19 10.61 -18.91
C ARG A 247 22.15 11.30 -19.88
N SER A 248 23.37 11.58 -19.45
CA SER A 248 24.39 12.24 -20.28
C SER A 248 25.08 11.32 -21.30
N ASP A 249 24.97 9.99 -21.14
CA ASP A 249 25.79 9.01 -21.88
C ASP A 249 24.98 8.01 -22.73
N GLY A 250 23.65 8.12 -22.76
CA GLY A 250 22.75 7.20 -23.47
C GLY A 250 22.76 5.75 -22.92
N ARG A 251 23.39 5.48 -21.78
CA ARG A 251 23.49 4.14 -21.18
C ARG A 251 22.42 3.90 -20.12
N LEU A 252 22.07 2.63 -19.92
CA LEU A 252 21.21 2.21 -18.82
C LEU A 252 21.97 2.32 -17.49
N ALA A 253 21.72 3.37 -16.70
CA ALA A 253 22.24 3.51 -15.32
C ALA A 253 21.92 2.32 -14.39
N THR A 254 20.98 1.45 -14.78
CA THR A 254 20.64 0.22 -14.05
C THR A 254 21.62 -0.92 -14.32
N PHE A 255 22.46 -0.80 -15.34
CA PHE A 255 23.47 -1.77 -15.71
C PHE A 255 24.86 -1.19 -15.42
N ASP A 256 25.45 -1.65 -14.32
CA ASP A 256 26.83 -1.32 -13.99
C ASP A 256 27.76 -2.25 -14.78
N LEU A 257 28.35 -1.69 -15.84
CA LEU A 257 29.30 -2.40 -16.70
C LEU A 257 30.50 -2.91 -15.90
N THR A 258 30.99 -2.12 -14.96
CA THR A 258 32.17 -2.44 -14.14
C THR A 258 31.86 -3.60 -13.20
N ALA A 259 30.75 -3.54 -12.48
CA ALA A 259 30.32 -4.61 -11.58
C ALA A 259 29.99 -5.89 -12.35
N SER A 260 29.41 -5.78 -13.56
CA SER A 260 29.10 -6.93 -14.41
C SER A 260 30.35 -7.70 -14.88
N LEU A 261 31.49 -7.01 -14.97
CA LEU A 261 32.77 -7.61 -15.38
C LEU A 261 33.61 -8.12 -14.20
N GLU A 262 33.23 -7.86 -12.96
CA GLU A 262 34.03 -8.17 -11.77
C GLU A 262 34.29 -9.68 -11.61
N THR A 263 33.27 -10.52 -11.84
CA THR A 263 33.44 -11.98 -11.81
C THR A 263 34.45 -12.46 -12.86
N ALA A 264 34.36 -11.92 -14.07
CA ALA A 264 35.27 -12.27 -15.17
C ALA A 264 36.70 -11.77 -14.91
N ARG A 265 36.84 -10.54 -14.38
CA ARG A 265 38.13 -9.98 -13.91
C ARG A 265 38.78 -10.90 -12.89
N ARG A 266 38.03 -11.32 -11.87
CA ARG A 266 38.54 -12.20 -10.80
C ARG A 266 39.00 -13.56 -11.32
N LEU A 267 38.30 -14.12 -12.31
CA LEU A 267 38.64 -15.43 -12.90
C LEU A 267 39.81 -15.36 -13.87
N THR A 268 39.92 -14.28 -14.64
CA THR A 268 40.91 -14.18 -15.74
C THR A 268 42.15 -13.38 -15.36
N GLY A 269 42.10 -12.58 -14.29
CA GLY A 269 43.15 -11.65 -13.90
C GLY A 269 43.35 -10.49 -14.89
N ARG A 270 42.41 -10.27 -15.83
CA ARG A 270 42.53 -9.25 -16.88
C ARG A 270 41.64 -8.06 -16.60
N GLU A 271 42.21 -6.87 -16.80
CA GLU A 271 41.49 -5.60 -16.71
C GLU A 271 40.74 -5.27 -18.02
N PRO A 272 39.45 -4.88 -17.98
CA PRO A 272 38.71 -4.45 -19.15
C PRO A 272 39.28 -3.16 -19.72
N VAL A 273 39.44 -3.12 -21.04
CA VAL A 273 39.91 -1.95 -21.81
C VAL A 273 39.02 -0.72 -21.60
N HIS A 274 37.75 -0.92 -21.23
CA HIS A 274 36.76 0.14 -21.02
C HIS A 274 36.52 0.50 -19.55
N SER A 275 37.36 0.02 -18.62
CA SER A 275 37.17 0.24 -17.18
C SER A 275 37.75 1.54 -16.65
N SER A 276 38.63 2.20 -17.41
CA SER A 276 39.03 3.57 -17.13
C SER A 276 37.99 4.52 -17.72
N SER A 277 37.33 5.28 -16.86
CA SER A 277 36.62 6.50 -17.23
C SER A 277 37.60 7.61 -17.63
N GLU A 278 38.59 7.31 -18.46
CA GLU A 278 39.31 8.34 -19.19
C GLU A 278 38.44 8.76 -20.36
N LYS A 279 37.93 9.99 -20.25
CA LYS A 279 37.36 10.74 -21.36
C LYS A 279 38.31 10.60 -22.55
N VAL A 280 37.88 9.83 -23.56
CA VAL A 280 38.46 9.98 -24.90
C VAL A 280 37.95 11.33 -25.41
N HIS A 281 38.92 12.21 -25.68
CA HIS A 281 38.77 13.59 -26.13
C HIS A 281 37.81 13.76 -27.30
#